data_AF-A0A6L9JPY7-F1
#
_entry.id   AF-A0A6L9JPY7-F1
#
_cell.length_a   1.000
_cell.length_b   1.000
_cell.length_c   1.000
_cell.angle_alpha   90.00
_cell.angle_beta   90.00
_cell.angle_gamma   90.00
#
_symmetry.space_group_name_H-M   'P 1'
#
loop_
_entity.id
_entity.type
_entity.pdbx_description
1 polymer ?
#
loop_
_entity_poly.entity_id
_entity_poly.type
_entity_poly.pdbx_seq_one_letter_code
_entity_poly.pdbx_strand_id
1 'polypeptide(L)' 'MASVITVDFEKWKAQQAAAGKPVVLDEFVFAYVPDLDPTLAINRDETLPAESHIVHRQA' A
#
# COMPACT_ATOMS: atom_id res chain seq x y z
N MET A 1 -11.83 6.38 10.89
CA MET A 1 -10.58 5.85 10.32
C MET A 1 -10.91 5.31 8.94
N ALA A 2 -10.41 5.94 7.88
CA ALA A 2 -10.56 5.44 6.53
C ALA A 2 -9.37 4.54 6.20
N SER A 3 -9.63 3.36 5.62
CA SER A 3 -8.61 2.51 5.02
C SER A 3 -8.86 2.47 3.51
N VAL A 4 -7.80 2.44 2.72
CA VAL A 4 -7.91 2.44 1.26
C VAL A 4 -7.02 1.37 0.65
N ILE A 5 -7.48 0.80 -0.45
CA ILE A 5 -6.68 -0.08 -1.31
C ILE A 5 -6.29 0.73 -2.53
N THR A 6 -4.99 0.79 -2.82
CA THR A 6 -4.47 1.53 -3.98
C THR A 6 -4.87 0.85 -5.28
N VAL A 7 -4.96 1.64 -6.34
CA VAL A 7 -5.32 1.13 -7.68
C VAL A 7 -4.26 0.14 -8.17
N ASP A 8 -2.99 0.39 -7.86
CA ASP A 8 -1.89 -0.48 -8.29
C ASP A 8 -1.94 -1.85 -7.61
N PHE A 9 -2.36 -1.93 -6.35
CA PHE A 9 -2.58 -3.23 -5.71
C PHE A 9 -3.73 -4.01 -6.35
N GLU A 10 -4.82 -3.33 -6.75
CA GLU A 10 -5.93 -3.98 -7.45
C GLU A 10 -5.48 -4.55 -8.80
N LYS A 11 -4.71 -3.77 -9.58
CA LYS A 11 -4.12 -4.23 -10.84
C LYS A 11 -3.21 -5.43 -10.63
N TRP A 12 -2.30 -5.37 -9.66
CA TRP A 12 -1.40 -6.48 -9.34
C TRP A 12 -2.19 -7.73 -8.89
N LYS A 13 -3.20 -7.57 -8.04
CA LYS A 13 -4.07 -8.68 -7.62
C LYS A 13 -4.80 -9.31 -8.81
N ALA A 14 -5.31 -8.51 -9.73
CA ALA A 14 -5.96 -9.02 -10.94
C ALA A 14 -4.98 -9.84 -11.81
N GLN A 15 -3.73 -9.39 -11.92
CA GLN A 15 -2.67 -10.14 -12.61
C GLN A 15 -2.34 -11.47 -11.91
N GLN A 16 -2.24 -11.48 -10.58
CA GLN A 16 -2.02 -12.71 -9.81
C GLN A 16 -3.17 -13.71 -9.98
N ALA A 17 -4.40 -13.23 -9.93
CA ALA A 17 -5.59 -14.05 -10.18
C ALA A 17 -5.60 -14.62 -11.61
N ALA A 18 -5.27 -13.80 -12.62
CA ALA A 18 -5.16 -14.26 -14.01
C ALA A 18 -4.03 -15.28 -14.20
N ALA A 19 -2.94 -15.17 -13.44
CA ALA A 19 -1.84 -16.12 -13.43
C ALA A 19 -2.10 -17.37 -12.57
N GLY A 20 -3.26 -17.47 -11.90
CA GLY A 20 -3.57 -18.56 -10.98
C GLY A 20 -2.67 -18.61 -9.74
N LYS A 21 -2.03 -17.49 -9.38
CA LYS A 21 -1.13 -17.39 -8.24
C LYS A 21 -1.86 -16.85 -7.02
N PRO A 22 -1.60 -17.39 -5.82
CA PRO A 22 -2.13 -16.81 -4.59
C PRO A 22 -1.54 -15.42 -4.35
N VAL A 23 -2.30 -14.57 -3.67
CA VAL A 23 -1.79 -13.34 -3.08
C VAL A 23 -1.03 -13.73 -1.82
N VAL A 24 0.30 -13.60 -1.85
CA VAL A 24 1.16 -13.80 -0.69
C VAL A 24 1.65 -12.43 -0.26
N LEU A 25 1.39 -12.08 1.01
CA LEU A 25 1.94 -10.88 1.61
C LEU A 25 3.41 -11.19 1.93
N ASP A 26 4.32 -10.55 1.22
CA ASP A 26 5.77 -10.63 1.43
C ASP A 26 6.17 -9.73 2.59
N GLU A 27 5.67 -8.49 2.58
CA GLU A 27 6.24 -7.44 3.42
C GLU A 27 5.15 -6.54 4.03
N PHE A 28 5.40 -6.09 5.25
CA PHE A 28 4.64 -5.03 5.90
C PHE A 28 5.57 -3.89 6.31
N VAL A 29 5.25 -2.68 5.85
CA VAL A 29 5.96 -1.46 6.24
C VAL A 29 5.07 -0.56 7.08
N PHE A 30 5.67 0.02 8.12
CA PHE A 30 5.10 1.16 8.81
C PHE A 30 5.89 2.40 8.43
N ALA A 31 5.23 3.36 7.76
CA ALA A 31 5.87 4.55 7.22
C ALA A 31 5.17 5.82 7.71
N TYR A 32 5.96 6.88 7.88
CA TYR A 32 5.46 8.23 8.13
C TYR A 32 5.16 8.93 6.81
N VAL A 33 3.89 9.24 6.55
CA VAL A 33 3.49 10.02 5.38
C VAL A 33 3.41 11.50 5.78
N PRO A 34 4.33 12.37 5.32
CA PRO A 34 4.23 13.80 5.59
C PRO A 34 2.95 14.37 4.97
N ASP A 35 2.36 15.35 5.66
CA ASP A 35 1.15 16.07 5.20
C ASP A 35 -0.12 15.21 5.00
N LEU A 36 -0.15 13.98 5.54
CA LEU A 36 -1.36 13.16 5.54
C LEU A 36 -2.42 13.74 6.48
N ASP A 37 -3.52 14.24 5.91
CA ASP A 37 -4.69 14.69 6.67
C ASP A 37 -5.71 13.54 6.84
N PRO A 38 -5.92 13.01 8.06
CA PRO A 38 -6.83 11.89 8.31
C PRO A 38 -8.31 12.27 8.19
N THR A 39 -8.64 13.55 8.04
CA THR A 39 -10.01 14.03 7.84
C THR A 39 -10.43 14.04 6.37
N LEU A 40 -9.45 13.97 5.45
CA LEU A 40 -9.67 13.92 4.01
C LEU A 40 -9.72 12.46 3.50
N ALA A 41 -10.26 12.28 2.30
CA ALA A 41 -10.20 11.00 1.62
C ALA A 41 -8.75 10.67 1.24
N ILE A 42 -8.31 9.45 1.54
CA ILE A 42 -6.96 8.99 1.18
C ILE A 42 -6.88 8.85 -0.34
N ASN A 43 -5.79 9.36 -0.94
CA ASN A 43 -5.55 9.22 -2.36
C ASN A 43 -5.26 7.75 -2.72
N ARG A 44 -5.97 7.21 -3.71
CA ARG A 44 -5.81 5.82 -4.14
C ARG A 44 -4.61 5.60 -5.06
N ASP A 45 -4.04 6.68 -5.57
CA ASP A 45 -2.85 6.67 -6.43
C ASP A 45 -1.57 6.91 -5.61
N GLU A 46 -1.68 6.89 -4.28
CA GLU A 46 -0.54 7.03 -3.38
C GLU A 46 0.40 5.82 -3.52
N THR A 47 1.70 6.11 -3.50
CA THR A 47 2.76 5.11 -3.69
C THR A 47 3.52 4.88 -2.40
N LEU A 48 4.40 3.87 -2.39
CA LEU A 48 5.25 3.59 -1.25
C LEU A 48 6.06 4.85 -0.87
N PRO A 49 5.99 5.33 0.38
CA PRO A 49 6.80 6.46 0.83
C PRO A 49 8.29 6.16 0.67
N ALA A 50 9.11 7.22 0.53
CA ALA A 50 10.55 7.06 0.43
C ALA A 50 11.12 6.30 1.64
N GLU A 51 12.21 5.54 1.44
CA GLU A 51 12.86 4.72 2.48
C GLU A 51 13.15 5.49 3.79
N SER A 52 13.49 6.78 3.68
CA SER A 52 13.72 7.67 4.82
C SER A 52 12.52 7.83 5.75
N HIS A 53 11.33 7.55 5.24
CA HIS A 53 10.06 7.63 5.96
C HIS A 53 9.58 6.27 6.47
N ILE A 54 10.25 5.18 6.14
CA ILE A 54 9.90 3.84 6.61
C ILE A 54 10.50 3.64 8.00
N VAL A 55 9.63 3.61 9.01
CA VAL A 55 10.00 3.51 10.42
C VAL A 55 10.21 2.05 10.84
N HIS A 56 9.46 1.13 10.24
CA HIS A 56 9.59 -0.30 10.50
C HIS A 56 9.27 -1.11 9.25
N ARG A 57 9.99 -2.23 9.08
CA ARG A 57 9.78 -3.18 8.00
C ARG A 57 9.83 -4.59 8.59
N GLN A 58 8.82 -5.40 8.27
CA GLN A 58 8.76 -6.81 8.64
C GLN A 58 8.57 -7.62 7.35
N ALA A 59 9.43 -8.62 7.17
CA ALA A 59 9.38 -9.63 6.12
C ALA A 59 9.27 -11.03 6.76
#